data_AF-A0A920MBT9-F1
#
_entry.id   AF-A0A920MBT9-F1
#
_cell.length_a   1.000
_cell.length_b   1.000
_cell.length_c   1.000
_cell.angle_alpha   90.00
_cell.angle_beta   90.00
_cell.angle_gamma   90.00
#
_symmetry.space_group_name_H-M   'P 1'
#
loop_
_entity.id
_entity.type
_entity.pdbx_description
1 polymer ?
#
loop_
_entity_poly.entity_id
_entity_poly.type
_entity_poly.pdbx_seq_one_letter_code
_entity_poly.pdbx_strand_id
1 'polypeptide(L)' 'MSEFLDTKEKLMKSHARVVVIGGGAMGVGLLYHLAKEGWNDVMLIEKGELTPGSRGMPPDWSHILSEA' A
#
# COMPACT_ATOMS: atom_id res chain seq x y z
N MET A 1 -26.11 -6.50 -2.78
CA MET A 1 -24.76 -6.87 -3.25
C MET A 1 -24.32 -6.01 -4.43
N SER A 2 -25.11 -5.88 -5.51
CA SER A 2 -24.80 -5.01 -6.66
C SER A 2 -24.65 -3.53 -6.29
N GLU A 3 -25.56 -3.00 -5.47
CA GLU A 3 -25.54 -1.60 -5.03
C GLU A 3 -24.32 -1.25 -4.16
N PHE A 4 -23.81 -2.22 -3.39
CA PHE A 4 -22.60 -2.07 -2.59
C PHE A 4 -21.34 -1.99 -3.47
N LEU A 5 -21.29 -2.82 -4.53
CA LEU A 5 -20.18 -2.81 -5.49
C LEU A 5 -20.19 -1.52 -6.33
N ASP A 6 -21.37 -1.06 -6.77
CA ASP A 6 -21.53 0.21 -7.49
C ASP A 6 -21.04 1.41 -6.66
N THR A 7 -21.41 1.45 -5.38
CA THR A 7 -20.91 2.48 -4.45
C THR A 7 -19.39 2.43 -4.31
N LYS A 8 -18.80 1.23 -4.22
CA LYS A 8 -17.35 1.02 -4.10
C LYS A 8 -16.60 1.51 -5.34
N GLU A 9 -17.09 1.20 -6.53
CA GLU A 9 -16.49 1.70 -7.78
C GLU A 9 -16.61 3.21 -7.89
N LYS A 10 -17.79 3.77 -7.54
CA LYS A 10 -18.01 5.22 -7.57
C LYS A 10 -17.13 5.99 -6.57
N LEU A 11 -16.73 5.37 -5.47
CA LEU A 11 -15.84 5.97 -4.47
C LEU A 11 -14.36 5.96 -4.89
N MET A 12 -13.96 5.12 -5.86
CA MET A 12 -12.61 5.17 -6.40
C MET A 12 -12.44 6.39 -7.29
N LYS A 13 -11.38 7.16 -7.02
CA LYS A 13 -10.99 8.25 -7.91
C LYS A 13 -10.43 7.65 -9.21
N SER A 14 -10.94 8.12 -10.34
CA SER A 14 -10.42 7.75 -11.67
C SER A 14 -9.11 8.47 -12.01
N HIS A 15 -8.80 9.56 -11.30
CA HIS A 15 -7.60 10.36 -11.48
C HIS A 15 -6.98 10.65 -10.12
N ALA A 16 -5.64 10.62 -10.08
CA ALA A 16 -4.85 11.05 -8.94
C ALA A 16 -3.56 11.68 -9.45
N ARG A 17 -3.07 12.71 -8.77
CA ARG A 17 -1.76 13.31 -9.03
C ARG A 17 -0.63 12.31 -8.76
N VAL A 18 -0.77 11.50 -7.71
CA VAL A 18 0.20 10.46 -7.33
C VAL A 18 -0.53 9.21 -6.88
N VAL A 19 -0.09 8.06 -7.37
CA VAL A 19 -0.52 6.74 -6.90
C VAL A 19 0.68 6.03 -6.27
N VAL A 20 0.59 5.74 -4.98
CA VAL A 20 1.58 4.95 -4.23
C VAL A 20 1.18 3.47 -4.29
N ILE A 21 2.05 2.62 -4.81
CA ILE A 21 1.81 1.17 -4.90
C ILE A 21 2.60 0.49 -3.78
N GLY A 22 1.88 -0.18 -2.88
CA GLY A 22 2.43 -0.84 -1.69
C GLY A 22 2.06 -0.12 -0.38
N GLY A 23 1.32 -0.80 0.48
CA GLY A 23 0.86 -0.38 1.81
C GLY A 23 1.76 -0.82 2.96
N GLY A 24 3.05 -1.01 2.70
CA GLY A 24 4.08 -1.18 3.74
C GLY A 24 4.44 0.14 4.44
N ALA A 25 5.33 0.08 5.44
CA ALA A 25 5.72 1.24 6.24
C ALA A 25 6.19 2.44 5.39
N MET A 26 6.98 2.18 4.35
CA MET A 26 7.46 3.23 3.44
C MET A 26 6.32 3.84 2.60
N GLY A 27 5.42 3.03 2.07
CA GLY A 27 4.32 3.52 1.21
C GLY A 27 3.29 4.32 2.00
N VAL A 28 2.91 3.86 3.20
CA VAL A 28 2.05 4.61 4.11
C VAL A 28 2.73 5.89 4.58
N GLY A 29 4.03 5.84 4.92
CA GLY A 29 4.81 7.01 5.32
C GLY A 29 4.86 8.07 4.21
N LEU A 30 5.13 7.67 2.98
CA LEU A 30 5.12 8.58 1.82
C LEU A 30 3.75 9.22 1.63
N LEU A 31 2.67 8.43 1.65
CA LEU A 31 1.30 8.95 1.52
C LEU A 31 0.97 9.95 2.64
N TYR A 32 1.36 9.64 3.89
CA TYR A 32 1.18 10.52 5.04
C TYR A 32 1.87 11.86 4.85
N HIS A 33 3.15 11.86 4.43
CA HIS A 33 3.88 13.10 4.22
C HIS A 33 3.30 13.92 3.07
N LEU A 34 2.90 13.30 1.96
CA LEU A 34 2.21 14.01 0.87
C LEU A 34 0.91 14.66 1.35
N ALA A 35 0.08 13.92 2.09
CA ALA A 35 -1.16 14.46 2.65
C ALA A 35 -0.89 15.60 3.65
N LYS A 36 0.15 15.46 4.49
CA LYS A 36 0.57 16.48 5.46
C LYS A 36 1.04 17.77 4.78
N GLU A 37 1.70 17.67 3.65
CA GLU A 37 2.09 18.82 2.81
C GLU A 37 0.91 19.40 2.00
N GLY A 38 -0.32 18.96 2.28
CA GLY A 38 -1.55 19.51 1.69
C GLY A 38 -1.95 18.87 0.35
N TRP A 39 -1.33 17.75 -0.04
CA TRP A 39 -1.72 17.05 -1.26
C TRP A 39 -3.02 16.28 -1.01
N ASN A 40 -4.09 16.71 -1.67
CA ASN A 40 -5.44 16.14 -1.53
C ASN A 40 -5.81 15.14 -2.64
N ASP A 41 -4.92 14.96 -3.62
CA ASP A 41 -5.13 14.11 -4.78
C ASP A 41 -4.06 13.02 -4.90
N VAL A 42 -3.90 12.28 -3.80
CA VAL A 42 -2.98 11.14 -3.69
C VAL A 42 -3.77 9.89 -3.31
N MET A 43 -3.37 8.75 -3.84
CA MET A 43 -4.02 7.46 -3.59
C MET A 43 -2.97 6.40 -3.27
N LEU A 44 -3.31 5.45 -2.40
CA LEU A 44 -2.48 4.27 -2.10
C LEU A 44 -3.24 3.01 -2.48
N ILE A 45 -2.55 2.10 -3.16
CA ILE A 45 -3.08 0.80 -3.58
C ILE A 45 -2.18 -0.30 -3.01
N GLU A 46 -2.79 -1.29 -2.35
CA GLU A 46 -2.12 -2.48 -1.81
C GLU A 46 -2.88 -3.74 -2.27
N LYS A 47 -2.14 -4.81 -2.51
CA LYS A 47 -2.70 -6.13 -2.80
C LYS A 47 -3.09 -6.79 -1.48
N GLY A 48 -4.36 -6.64 -1.10
CA GLY A 48 -4.94 -7.29 0.08
C GLY A 48 -5.08 -6.32 1.24
N GLU A 49 -4.51 -6.67 2.40
CA GLU A 49 -4.59 -5.86 3.62
C GLU A 49 -3.45 -4.84 3.67
N LEU A 50 -3.65 -3.69 4.33
CA LEU A 50 -2.56 -2.77 4.65
C LEU A 50 -1.57 -3.45 5.61
N THR A 51 -0.28 -3.16 5.48
CA THR A 51 0.80 -3.77 6.29
C THR A 51 0.97 -5.31 6.20
N PRO A 52 0.90 -5.96 5.01
CA PRO A 52 1.24 -7.39 4.90
C PRO A 52 2.77 -7.60 4.80
N GLY A 53 3.50 -6.56 4.40
CA GLY A 53 4.94 -6.54 4.12
C GLY A 53 5.83 -6.40 5.36
N SER A 54 6.18 -7.57 5.91
CA SER A 54 7.42 -7.95 6.63
C SER A 54 7.31 -9.39 7.15
N ARG A 55 6.13 -10.02 7.06
CA ARG A 55 5.91 -11.47 7.30
C ARG A 55 6.43 -12.39 6.19
N GLY A 56 7.42 -11.92 5.42
CA GLY A 56 8.18 -12.71 4.45
C GLY A 56 9.53 -13.17 5.00
N MET A 57 9.71 -13.19 6.32
CA MET A 57 10.91 -13.76 6.94
C MET A 57 10.64 -15.26 7.16
N PRO A 58 11.19 -16.19 6.34
CA PRO A 58 11.23 -17.58 6.75
C PRO A 58 12.00 -17.66 8.09
N PRO A 59 11.58 -18.53 9.03
CA PRO A 59 12.22 -18.67 10.34
C PRO A 59 13.67 -19.20 10.29
N ASP A 60 14.15 -19.58 9.09
CA ASP A 60 15.45 -20.17 8.83
C ASP A 60 16.23 -19.27 7.85
N TRP A 61 17.37 -18.74 8.33
CA TRP A 61 18.37 -17.99 7.56
C TRP A 61 19.73 -18.71 7.49
N SER A 62 19.76 -19.98 7.89
CA SER A 62 21.00 -20.75 8.01
C SER A 62 21.72 -20.94 6.68
N HIS A 63 20.97 -20.87 5.57
CA HIS A 63 21.45 -21.08 4.21
C HIS A 63 21.92 -19.79 3.49
N ILE A 64 21.68 -18.60 4.06
CA ILE A 64 22.08 -17.31 3.44
C ILE A 64 23.38 -16.76 4.07
N LEU A 65 23.68 -17.13 5.32
CA LEU A 65 24.93 -16.75 5.99
C LEU A 65 26.11 -17.67 5.63
N SER A 66 25.91 -18.75 4.88
CA SER A 66 26.98 -19.64 4.41
C SER A 66 27.65 -19.17 3.11
N GLU A 67 27.09 -18.17 2.44
CA GLU A 67 27.60 -17.62 1.18
C GLU A 67 28.08 -16.15 1.30
N ALA A 68 28.26 -15.65 2.53
CA ALA A 68 28.89 -14.36 2.85
C ALA A 68 30.17 -14.58 3.68
#